data_AF-A0A3P5WGQ5-F1
#
_entry.id   AF-A0A3P5WGQ5-F1
#
_cell.length_a   1.000
_cell.length_b   1.000
_cell.length_c   1.000
_cell.angle_alpha   90.00
_cell.angle_beta   90.00
_cell.angle_gamma   90.00
#
_symmetry.space_group_name_H-M   'P 1'
#
loop_
_entity.id
_entity.type
_entity.pdbx_description
1 polymer ?
#
loop_
_entity_poly.entity_id
_entity_poly.type
_entity_poly.pdbx_seq_one_letter_code
_entity_poly.pdbx_strand_id
1 'polypeptide(L)'
;MSATPGTRTISQPNEDQPPKAGEPGHAPPGNGGSKLAPWVFWPAAAVILIFVLFATIFPSTATDAFGAIQTNVIKWFGWYYVAAIALFVAFALWIGLSRYGDIKLGKDEDEPEFSVMSWFALLFAAGMGIGLVFFGVAEPLNHFASPRPGVEGSPFALAQQALTQTYLHWGLHAWAIYVVVGVSIAYAVHRKGRPISIRWTLEPLLGKKRVTGGWGNLIDVVALVGTLFGVATSLGLGVLQISAGLDHANIVQATTMTQIGLILCIITLTIVSVVSGVGKGMKWLSNINLMLAAGLLLVVLFTGPTLFLLREFVQSIGNYLQNVVGLTFNTLAFSGAEGEAWQAAWTTFYWGWWISWAPFVGIFIARISKGRTVRQFVAGVLLVPTMVGFLWFAVLGGAAIHRELFGSGGLVVDGAVDTEGALFSLLGDLPGGAVLTIGAIILIAIFFITSADSGALVMGMISTGGDVEPKNWLRIFWALAAAAAAIALLLADGLQAIQTAAILTAVPFSVVIILMCVATAKAFHLEHAALLRGQRKVARDQLTAHVTEHVQDSVHDSVQEHYEEHLADRVQDQIAEAVHAQLSDASEPQGGPGSTGETRPDPRPEAAPGSSTGSDTGRRR
;
A
#
# COMPACT_ATOMS: atom_id res chain seq x y z
N MET A 1 -51.88 40.26 -10.04
CA MET A 1 -52.48 39.06 -9.43
C MET A 1 -51.89 37.86 -10.14
N SER A 2 -50.93 37.19 -9.51
CA SER A 2 -50.15 36.10 -10.10
C SER A 2 -50.32 34.86 -9.23
N ALA A 3 -50.95 33.84 -9.81
CA ALA A 3 -51.06 32.49 -9.31
C ALA A 3 -50.96 31.54 -10.51
N THR A 4 -50.68 30.27 -10.21
CA THR A 4 -50.55 29.07 -11.08
C THR A 4 -49.22 28.81 -11.79
N PRO A 5 -48.83 27.51 -11.94
CA PRO A 5 -47.45 27.03 -11.88
C PRO A 5 -46.93 26.61 -13.27
N GLY A 6 -45.64 26.83 -13.50
CA GLY A 6 -44.94 26.44 -14.72
C GLY A 6 -43.86 25.40 -14.44
N THR A 7 -44.06 24.24 -15.03
CA THR A 7 -43.11 23.15 -15.31
C THR A 7 -41.71 23.70 -15.62
N ARG A 8 -40.68 23.25 -14.89
CA ARG A 8 -39.28 23.45 -15.31
C ARG A 8 -38.66 22.14 -15.79
N THR A 9 -38.38 22.17 -17.07
CA THR A 9 -37.59 21.28 -17.89
C THR A 9 -36.24 20.94 -17.25
N ILE A 10 -35.90 19.65 -17.31
CA ILE A 10 -34.57 19.10 -17.04
C ILE A 10 -33.63 19.59 -18.15
N SER A 11 -32.70 20.47 -17.80
CA SER A 11 -31.59 20.83 -18.70
C SER A 11 -30.53 19.73 -18.67
N GLN A 12 -30.34 19.06 -19.81
CA GLN A 12 -29.20 18.18 -20.06
C GLN A 12 -27.89 18.98 -19.98
N PRO A 13 -26.78 18.40 -19.47
CA PRO A 13 -25.47 19.02 -19.57
C PRO A 13 -24.94 18.90 -21.00
N ASN A 14 -24.49 20.01 -21.58
CA ASN A 14 -23.75 20.07 -22.85
C ASN A 14 -22.53 19.13 -22.80
N GLU A 15 -22.58 18.02 -23.54
CA GLU A 15 -21.41 17.31 -24.03
C GLU A 15 -20.84 18.09 -25.22
N ASP A 16 -19.94 19.05 -24.99
CA ASP A 16 -18.96 19.56 -25.97
C ASP A 16 -18.13 20.73 -25.41
N GLN A 17 -17.48 20.53 -24.26
CA GLN A 17 -16.39 21.40 -23.81
C GLN A 17 -15.19 20.58 -23.33
N PRO A 18 -13.97 20.81 -23.86
CA PRO A 18 -12.77 20.19 -23.31
C PRO A 18 -12.56 20.67 -21.86
N PRO A 19 -12.05 19.82 -20.96
CA PRO A 19 -11.93 20.15 -19.55
C PRO A 19 -11.03 21.37 -19.36
N LYS A 20 -11.58 22.40 -18.70
CA LYS A 20 -10.80 23.57 -18.26
C LYS A 20 -9.71 23.08 -17.31
N ALA A 21 -8.46 23.42 -17.64
CA ALA A 21 -7.30 23.15 -16.81
C ALA A 21 -7.54 23.72 -15.39
N GLY A 22 -7.55 22.83 -14.40
CA GLY A 22 -7.70 23.18 -13.00
C GLY A 22 -6.59 24.13 -12.56
N GLU A 23 -6.97 25.17 -11.82
CA GLU A 23 -6.05 26.04 -11.10
C GLU A 23 -5.14 25.20 -10.18
N PRO A 24 -3.85 25.57 -10.04
CA PRO A 24 -2.93 24.81 -9.21
C PRO A 24 -3.33 24.91 -7.74
N GLY A 25 -3.86 23.81 -7.21
CA GLY A 25 -4.06 23.62 -5.77
C GLY A 25 -2.76 23.85 -5.00
N HIS A 26 -2.89 24.52 -3.86
CA HIS A 26 -1.82 24.89 -2.92
C HIS A 26 -0.62 23.93 -2.91
N ALA A 27 0.49 24.40 -3.47
CA ALA A 27 1.81 23.83 -3.23
C ALA A 27 2.14 23.91 -1.73
N PRO A 28 2.79 22.88 -1.14
CA PRO A 28 3.29 23.00 0.22
C PRO A 28 4.38 24.07 0.29
N PRO A 29 4.52 24.79 1.42
CA PRO A 29 5.55 25.80 1.57
C PRO A 29 6.93 25.12 1.66
N GLY A 30 7.81 25.43 0.70
CA GLY A 30 9.16 24.87 0.69
C GLY A 30 9.96 25.18 -0.56
N ASN A 31 10.07 26.46 -0.95
CA ASN A 31 11.09 26.90 -1.91
C ASN A 31 12.46 26.90 -1.20
N GLY A 32 13.11 25.74 -1.16
CA GLY A 32 14.47 25.56 -0.64
C GLY A 32 15.16 24.53 -1.50
N GLY A 33 16.06 24.96 -2.39
CA GLY A 33 16.67 24.11 -3.43
C GLY A 33 17.13 22.76 -2.87
N SER A 34 16.77 21.67 -3.56
CA SER A 34 16.96 20.28 -3.14
C SER A 34 18.32 20.07 -2.47
N LYS A 35 18.35 19.94 -1.14
CA LYS A 35 19.58 19.62 -0.43
C LYS A 35 19.66 18.10 -0.35
N LEU A 36 20.71 17.56 -0.93
CA LEU A 36 21.16 16.18 -0.70
C LEU A 36 21.03 15.85 0.81
N ALA A 37 20.59 14.66 1.17
CA ALA A 37 20.67 14.19 2.54
C ALA A 37 22.05 13.52 2.74
N PRO A 38 23.10 14.25 3.19
CA PRO A 38 24.48 13.75 3.14
C PRO A 38 24.68 12.49 3.99
N TRP A 39 24.00 12.43 5.14
CA TRP A 39 24.03 11.29 6.06
C TRP A 39 23.26 10.06 5.57
N VAL A 40 22.61 10.16 4.42
CA VAL A 40 21.96 9.03 3.73
C VAL A 40 22.72 8.70 2.45
N PHE A 41 22.96 9.71 1.61
CA PHE A 41 23.59 9.54 0.31
C PHE A 41 25.00 8.96 0.42
N TRP A 42 25.89 9.57 1.21
CA TRP A 42 27.30 9.16 1.25
C TRP A 42 27.50 7.76 1.86
N PRO A 43 26.88 7.41 2.99
CA PRO A 43 27.01 6.06 3.53
C PRO A 43 26.47 4.99 2.58
N ALA A 44 25.30 5.22 1.96
CA ALA A 44 24.73 4.26 1.01
C ALA A 44 25.63 4.12 -0.24
N ALA A 45 26.05 5.23 -0.84
CA ALA A 45 26.96 5.23 -1.98
C ALA A 45 28.29 4.52 -1.66
N ALA A 46 28.85 4.72 -0.46
CA ALA A 46 30.08 4.05 -0.04
C ALA A 46 29.90 2.54 0.07
N VAL A 47 28.82 2.06 0.71
CA VAL A 47 28.53 0.62 0.83
C VAL A 47 28.39 -0.02 -0.55
N ILE A 48 27.65 0.64 -1.45
CA ILE A 48 27.42 0.14 -2.81
C ILE A 48 28.72 0.16 -3.62
N LEU A 49 29.49 1.23 -3.55
CA LEU A 49 30.76 1.34 -4.26
C LEU A 49 31.76 0.27 -3.79
N ILE A 50 31.88 0.06 -2.49
CA ILE A 50 32.75 -1.00 -1.93
C ILE A 50 32.32 -2.37 -2.45
N PHE A 51 31.02 -2.67 -2.43
CA PHE A 51 30.49 -3.92 -2.97
C PHE A 51 30.82 -4.08 -4.47
N VAL A 52 30.52 -3.07 -5.27
CA VAL A 52 30.75 -3.08 -6.72
C VAL A 52 32.23 -3.28 -7.04
N LEU A 53 33.11 -2.53 -6.38
CA LEU A 53 34.55 -2.65 -6.57
C LEU A 53 35.06 -4.02 -6.16
N PHE A 54 34.62 -4.56 -5.02
CA PHE A 54 35.00 -5.89 -4.57
C PHE A 54 34.61 -6.98 -5.57
N ALA A 55 33.33 -7.02 -5.97
CA ALA A 55 32.82 -8.04 -6.90
C ALA A 55 33.36 -7.89 -8.32
N THR A 56 33.71 -6.67 -8.75
CA THR A 56 34.28 -6.43 -10.09
C THR A 56 35.78 -6.73 -10.15
N ILE A 57 36.54 -6.37 -9.11
CA ILE A 57 38.01 -6.53 -9.09
C ILE A 57 38.42 -7.95 -8.70
N PHE A 58 37.66 -8.58 -7.79
CA PHE A 58 37.94 -9.91 -7.26
C PHE A 58 36.75 -10.87 -7.45
N PRO A 59 36.31 -11.13 -8.69
CA PRO A 59 35.08 -11.88 -8.96
C PRO A 59 35.09 -13.29 -8.36
N SER A 60 36.19 -14.05 -8.49
CA SER A 60 36.28 -15.41 -7.91
C SER A 60 36.16 -15.40 -6.39
N THR A 61 36.85 -14.48 -5.72
CA THR A 61 36.78 -14.32 -4.26
C THR A 61 35.38 -13.85 -3.84
N ALA A 62 34.73 -13.01 -4.64
CA ALA A 62 33.37 -12.57 -4.40
C ALA A 62 32.38 -13.73 -4.55
N THR A 63 32.52 -14.59 -5.56
CA THR A 63 31.72 -15.82 -5.74
C THR A 63 31.84 -16.73 -4.52
N ASP A 64 33.07 -17.03 -4.08
CA ASP A 64 33.30 -17.88 -2.90
C ASP A 64 32.70 -17.25 -1.63
N ALA A 65 32.89 -15.95 -1.45
CA ALA A 65 32.34 -15.21 -0.32
C ALA A 65 30.81 -15.19 -0.34
N PHE A 66 30.20 -14.94 -1.50
CA PHE A 66 28.74 -14.95 -1.67
C PHE A 66 28.18 -16.35 -1.42
N GLY A 67 28.75 -17.41 -1.96
CA GLY A 67 28.31 -18.78 -1.68
C GLY A 67 28.40 -19.15 -0.19
N ALA A 68 29.51 -18.80 0.47
CA ALA A 68 29.67 -19.03 1.91
C ALA A 68 28.68 -18.22 2.74
N ILE A 69 28.47 -16.95 2.39
CA ILE A 69 27.52 -16.07 3.09
C ILE A 69 26.09 -16.56 2.87
N GLN A 70 25.71 -16.91 1.64
CA GLN A 70 24.38 -17.44 1.30
C GLN A 70 24.08 -18.65 2.18
N THR A 71 24.95 -19.66 2.15
CA THR A 71 24.82 -20.88 2.97
C THR A 71 24.63 -20.56 4.45
N ASN A 72 25.45 -19.66 5.01
CA ASN A 72 25.34 -19.28 6.41
C ASN A 72 24.05 -18.49 6.72
N VAL A 73 23.69 -17.51 5.88
CA VAL A 73 22.47 -16.72 6.11
C VAL A 73 21.24 -17.60 6.04
N ILE A 74 21.17 -18.56 5.13
CA ILE A 74 20.03 -19.48 5.05
C ILE A 74 19.97 -20.37 6.30
N LYS A 75 21.11 -20.94 6.70
CA LYS A 75 21.21 -21.76 7.91
C LYS A 75 20.70 -21.03 9.16
N TRP A 76 21.03 -19.74 9.32
CA TRP A 76 20.67 -18.97 10.51
C TRP A 76 19.33 -18.21 10.40
N PHE A 77 18.99 -17.72 9.21
CA PHE A 77 17.87 -16.81 8.97
C PHE A 77 16.77 -17.37 8.06
N GLY A 78 16.89 -18.57 7.50
CA GLY A 78 15.84 -19.16 6.63
C GLY A 78 14.48 -19.23 7.33
N TRP A 79 14.45 -19.76 8.56
CA TRP A 79 13.24 -19.77 9.40
C TRP A 79 12.74 -18.35 9.74
N TYR A 80 13.66 -17.40 9.90
CA TYR A 80 13.34 -16.01 10.22
C TYR A 80 12.61 -15.32 9.07
N TYR A 81 13.03 -15.54 7.81
CA TYR A 81 12.31 -15.04 6.65
C TYR A 81 10.89 -15.59 6.60
N VAL A 82 10.73 -16.91 6.73
CA VAL A 82 9.42 -17.57 6.74
C VAL A 82 8.51 -16.98 7.83
N ALA A 83 9.02 -16.84 9.06
CA ALA A 83 8.28 -16.25 10.17
C ALA A 83 7.94 -14.76 9.94
N ALA A 84 8.86 -13.97 9.38
CA ALA A 84 8.65 -12.56 9.08
C ALA A 84 7.54 -12.38 8.03
N ILE A 85 7.55 -13.18 6.95
CA ILE A 85 6.51 -13.11 5.92
C ILE A 85 5.15 -13.55 6.48
N ALA A 86 5.12 -14.61 7.29
CA ALA A 86 3.90 -15.03 7.97
C ALA A 86 3.31 -13.90 8.84
N LEU A 87 4.18 -13.18 9.57
CA LEU A 87 3.81 -11.99 10.35
C LEU A 87 3.24 -10.89 9.44
N PHE A 88 3.87 -10.61 8.29
CA PHE A 88 3.40 -9.57 7.37
C PHE A 88 2.04 -9.89 6.77
N VAL A 89 1.80 -11.15 6.38
CA VAL A 89 0.49 -11.63 5.92
C VAL A 89 -0.55 -11.45 7.03
N ALA A 90 -0.26 -11.94 8.23
CA ALA A 90 -1.18 -11.82 9.36
C ALA A 90 -1.47 -10.35 9.70
N PHE A 91 -0.45 -9.49 9.69
CA PHE A 91 -0.59 -8.06 9.94
C PHE A 91 -1.45 -7.37 8.88
N ALA A 92 -1.19 -7.63 7.60
CA ALA A 92 -1.95 -7.07 6.48
C ALA A 92 -3.44 -7.45 6.57
N LEU A 93 -3.74 -8.73 6.82
CA LEU A 93 -5.11 -9.21 7.01
C LEU A 93 -5.76 -8.57 8.24
N TRP A 94 -5.05 -8.48 9.35
CA TRP A 94 -5.55 -7.87 10.58
C TRP A 94 -5.92 -6.40 10.40
N ILE A 95 -5.06 -5.57 9.80
CA ILE A 95 -5.38 -4.15 9.60
C ILE A 95 -6.51 -3.94 8.58
N GLY A 96 -6.61 -4.80 7.55
CA GLY A 96 -7.64 -4.69 6.52
C GLY A 96 -9.02 -5.14 7.01
N LEU A 97 -9.08 -6.23 7.76
CA LEU A 97 -10.34 -6.84 8.22
C LEU A 97 -10.85 -6.27 9.54
N SER A 98 -10.00 -5.63 10.35
CA SER A 98 -10.40 -5.01 11.61
C SER A 98 -11.02 -3.61 11.42
N ARG A 99 -11.41 -3.02 12.55
CA ARG A 99 -11.85 -1.61 12.68
C ARG A 99 -10.82 -0.58 12.21
N TYR A 100 -9.55 -0.96 12.06
CA TYR A 100 -8.54 -0.06 11.50
C TYR A 100 -8.71 0.13 9.99
N GLY A 101 -9.43 -0.79 9.33
CA GLY A 101 -9.75 -0.71 7.91
C GLY A 101 -10.51 0.55 7.51
N ASP A 102 -11.23 1.18 8.46
CA ASP A 102 -12.03 2.38 8.20
C ASP A 102 -11.20 3.69 8.26
N ILE A 103 -9.92 3.61 8.66
CA ILE A 103 -9.01 4.77 8.65
C ILE A 103 -8.75 5.19 7.20
N LYS A 104 -8.94 6.47 6.91
CA LYS A 104 -8.64 7.06 5.60
C LYS A 104 -7.16 7.46 5.49
N LEU A 105 -6.51 7.08 4.38
CA LEU A 105 -5.12 7.43 4.02
C LEU A 105 -5.06 8.84 3.42
N GLY A 106 -5.38 9.83 4.26
CA GLY A 106 -5.55 11.23 3.88
C GLY A 106 -6.28 11.97 4.99
N LYS A 107 -6.68 13.22 4.75
CA LYS A 107 -7.62 13.91 5.63
C LYS A 107 -9.00 13.24 5.55
N ASP A 108 -9.86 13.49 6.55
CA ASP A 108 -11.17 12.84 6.64
C ASP A 108 -12.06 13.10 5.41
N GLU A 109 -11.94 14.28 4.79
CA GLU A 109 -12.68 14.68 3.58
C GLU A 109 -11.93 14.42 2.27
N ASP A 110 -10.72 13.87 2.29
CA ASP A 110 -9.98 13.61 1.05
C ASP A 110 -10.68 12.50 0.24
N GLU A 111 -10.77 12.68 -1.07
CA GLU A 111 -11.25 11.67 -2.02
C GLU A 111 -10.08 10.99 -2.75
N PRO A 112 -10.27 9.77 -3.28
CA PRO A 112 -9.23 9.09 -4.07
C PRO A 112 -8.80 9.90 -5.31
N GLU A 113 -7.50 10.18 -5.42
CA GLU A 113 -6.95 10.95 -6.57
C GLU A 113 -7.05 10.22 -7.92
N PHE A 114 -7.10 8.88 -7.87
CA PHE A 114 -7.22 8.02 -9.04
C PHE A 114 -8.52 7.22 -8.96
N SER A 115 -9.20 7.03 -10.09
CA SER A 115 -10.33 6.10 -10.16
C SER A 115 -9.89 4.66 -9.78
N VAL A 116 -10.83 3.83 -9.37
CA VAL A 116 -10.53 2.43 -8.94
C VAL A 116 -9.83 1.65 -10.05
N MET A 117 -10.30 1.75 -11.29
CA MET A 117 -9.69 1.05 -12.43
C MET A 117 -8.30 1.59 -12.77
N SER A 118 -8.13 2.92 -12.74
CA SER A 118 -6.80 3.53 -12.95
C SER A 118 -5.82 3.09 -11.86
N TRP A 119 -6.28 2.99 -10.62
CA TRP A 119 -5.45 2.56 -9.50
C TRP A 119 -5.07 1.09 -9.60
N PHE A 120 -6.00 0.20 -9.95
CA PHE A 120 -5.69 -1.21 -10.19
C PHE A 120 -4.70 -1.40 -11.35
N ALA A 121 -4.86 -0.66 -12.44
CA ALA A 121 -3.90 -0.68 -13.54
C ALA A 121 -2.50 -0.21 -13.09
N LEU A 122 -2.41 0.82 -12.26
CA LEU A 122 -1.14 1.32 -11.72
C LEU A 122 -0.51 0.37 -10.70
N LEU A 123 -1.30 -0.26 -9.83
CA LEU A 123 -0.81 -1.30 -8.89
C LEU A 123 -0.20 -2.47 -9.66
N PHE A 124 -0.91 -2.91 -10.71
CA PHE A 124 -0.43 -3.94 -11.59
C PHE A 124 0.87 -3.52 -12.29
N ALA A 125 0.90 -2.33 -12.90
CA ALA A 125 2.08 -1.80 -13.58
C ALA A 125 3.33 -1.69 -12.69
N ALA A 126 3.14 -1.44 -11.39
CA ALA A 126 4.24 -1.18 -10.47
C ALA A 126 4.85 -2.42 -9.84
N GLY A 127 4.09 -3.50 -9.67
CA GLY A 127 4.64 -4.76 -9.17
C GLY A 127 4.76 -5.86 -10.23
N MET A 128 4.23 -5.65 -11.44
CA MET A 128 4.60 -6.43 -12.61
C MET A 128 5.98 -6.00 -13.09
N GLY A 129 6.91 -6.93 -13.12
CA GLY A 129 8.27 -6.67 -13.59
C GLY A 129 8.81 -7.83 -14.40
N ILE A 130 10.10 -7.70 -14.73
CA ILE A 130 10.92 -8.73 -15.38
C ILE A 130 10.72 -10.09 -14.71
N GLY A 131 10.59 -10.11 -13.39
CA GLY A 131 10.40 -11.33 -12.61
C GLY A 131 9.24 -12.22 -13.07
N LEU A 132 8.07 -11.66 -13.41
CA LEU A 132 6.95 -12.47 -13.91
C LEU A 132 7.28 -13.08 -15.27
N VAL A 133 7.98 -12.35 -16.13
CA VAL A 133 8.35 -12.84 -17.46
C VAL A 133 9.47 -13.89 -17.35
N PHE A 134 10.42 -13.69 -16.45
CA PHE A 134 11.54 -14.59 -16.15
C PHE A 134 11.04 -15.93 -15.59
N PHE A 135 10.35 -15.87 -14.45
CA PHE A 135 9.92 -17.07 -13.73
C PHE A 135 8.58 -17.62 -14.22
N GLY A 136 7.85 -16.88 -15.07
CA GLY A 136 6.51 -17.23 -15.56
C GLY A 136 6.38 -18.65 -16.11
N VAL A 137 7.41 -19.08 -16.84
CA VAL A 137 7.56 -20.45 -17.35
C VAL A 137 8.54 -21.25 -16.49
N ALA A 138 9.68 -20.65 -16.16
CA ALA A 138 10.81 -21.35 -15.56
C ALA A 138 10.51 -21.90 -14.16
N GLU A 139 9.80 -21.16 -13.30
CA GLU A 139 9.59 -21.58 -11.92
C GLU A 139 8.63 -22.79 -11.81
N PRO A 140 7.43 -22.78 -12.42
CA PRO A 140 6.57 -23.96 -12.42
C PRO A 140 7.26 -25.20 -13.01
N LEU A 141 8.05 -25.04 -14.08
CA LEU A 141 8.83 -26.15 -14.63
C LEU A 141 9.90 -26.65 -13.66
N ASN A 142 10.63 -25.75 -13.00
CA ASN A 142 11.65 -26.14 -12.03
C ASN A 142 11.03 -26.86 -10.82
N HIS A 143 9.90 -26.39 -10.28
CA HIS A 143 9.23 -27.08 -9.18
C HIS A 143 8.60 -28.41 -9.62
N PHE A 144 8.30 -28.57 -10.90
CA PHE A 144 7.86 -29.85 -11.47
C PHE A 144 9.03 -30.83 -11.64
N ALA A 145 10.15 -30.37 -12.20
CA ALA A 145 11.32 -31.19 -12.48
C ALA A 145 12.13 -31.55 -11.22
N SER A 146 12.27 -30.59 -10.30
CA SER A 146 13.02 -30.67 -9.04
C SER A 146 12.14 -30.18 -7.89
N PRO A 147 11.13 -30.98 -7.48
CA PRO A 147 10.19 -30.57 -6.45
C PRO A 147 10.88 -30.37 -5.10
N ARG A 148 10.23 -29.58 -4.24
CA ARG A 148 10.71 -29.34 -2.87
C ARG A 148 10.94 -30.67 -2.14
N PRO A 149 12.04 -30.83 -1.36
CA PRO A 149 12.27 -32.02 -0.55
C PRO A 149 11.04 -32.44 0.28
N GLY A 150 10.72 -33.73 0.24
CA GLY A 150 9.53 -34.31 0.86
C GLY A 150 8.24 -34.22 0.03
N VAL A 151 8.30 -33.66 -1.18
CA VAL A 151 7.22 -33.72 -2.17
C VAL A 151 7.50 -34.87 -3.14
N GLU A 152 6.65 -35.88 -3.10
CA GLU A 152 6.67 -37.02 -4.00
C GLU A 152 5.28 -37.24 -4.60
N GLY A 153 5.21 -37.90 -5.75
CA GLY A 153 3.95 -38.29 -6.35
C GLY A 153 4.05 -38.62 -7.83
N SER A 154 2.90 -38.92 -8.42
CA SER A 154 2.79 -39.03 -9.89
C SER A 154 3.16 -37.70 -10.57
N PRO A 155 3.57 -37.71 -11.85
CA PRO A 155 3.85 -36.48 -12.59
C PRO A 155 2.70 -35.46 -12.52
N PHE A 156 1.45 -35.90 -12.57
CA PHE A 156 0.29 -35.02 -12.45
C PHE A 156 0.16 -34.38 -11.06
N ALA A 157 0.51 -35.11 -10.00
CA ALA A 157 0.52 -34.57 -8.64
C ALA A 157 1.65 -33.55 -8.47
N LEU A 158 2.84 -33.81 -9.03
CA LEU A 158 3.97 -32.89 -9.02
C LEU A 158 3.67 -31.60 -9.78
N ALA A 159 3.01 -31.71 -10.95
CA ALA A 159 2.57 -30.55 -11.73
C ALA A 159 1.64 -29.63 -10.92
N GLN A 160 0.69 -30.21 -10.18
CA GLN A 160 -0.23 -29.42 -9.35
C GLN A 160 0.50 -28.73 -8.17
N GLN A 161 1.42 -29.45 -7.54
CA GLN A 161 2.21 -28.91 -6.43
C GLN A 161 3.18 -27.83 -6.91
N ALA A 162 3.73 -27.96 -8.11
CA ALA A 162 4.61 -26.97 -8.71
C ALA A 162 3.92 -25.60 -8.84
N LEU A 163 2.72 -25.55 -9.42
CA LEU A 163 1.93 -24.32 -9.52
C LEU A 163 1.54 -23.78 -8.14
N THR A 164 1.16 -24.67 -7.21
CA THR A 164 0.82 -24.27 -5.83
C THR A 164 2.02 -23.62 -5.13
N GLN A 165 3.23 -24.15 -5.32
CA GLN A 165 4.46 -23.59 -4.78
C GLN A 165 4.80 -22.24 -5.42
N THR A 166 4.62 -22.10 -6.74
CA THR A 166 4.77 -20.80 -7.42
C THR A 166 3.78 -19.77 -6.90
N TYR A 167 2.53 -20.17 -6.63
CA TYR A 167 1.50 -19.26 -6.09
C TYR A 167 1.85 -18.75 -4.68
N LEU A 168 2.60 -19.52 -3.89
CA LEU A 168 3.15 -19.03 -2.62
C LEU A 168 4.08 -17.84 -2.85
N HIS A 169 5.03 -17.96 -3.77
CA HIS A 169 6.08 -16.97 -3.98
C HIS A 169 5.59 -15.67 -4.62
N TRP A 170 4.53 -15.74 -5.43
CA TRP A 170 4.02 -14.59 -6.20
C TRP A 170 2.63 -14.08 -5.77
N GLY A 171 1.95 -14.83 -4.91
CA GLY A 171 0.62 -14.49 -4.41
C GLY A 171 0.66 -13.63 -3.16
N LEU A 172 -0.26 -13.91 -2.23
CA LEU A 172 -0.54 -13.06 -1.06
C LEU A 172 0.69 -12.66 -0.24
N HIS A 173 1.69 -13.54 -0.18
CA HIS A 173 2.87 -13.35 0.65
C HIS A 173 3.78 -12.23 0.16
N ALA A 174 4.04 -12.17 -1.16
CA ALA A 174 4.81 -11.10 -1.77
C ALA A 174 4.11 -9.74 -1.56
N TRP A 175 2.81 -9.71 -1.84
CA TRP A 175 2.01 -8.47 -1.74
C TRP A 175 1.77 -8.00 -0.32
N ALA A 176 1.76 -8.90 0.67
CA ALA A 176 1.65 -8.52 2.08
C ALA A 176 2.82 -7.67 2.54
N ILE A 177 4.04 -7.94 2.05
CA ILE A 177 5.22 -7.12 2.33
C ILE A 177 4.97 -5.68 1.86
N TYR A 178 4.46 -5.53 0.64
CA TYR A 178 4.16 -4.22 0.05
C TYR A 178 2.96 -3.54 0.71
N VAL A 179 1.98 -4.30 1.23
CA VAL A 179 0.92 -3.73 2.06
C VAL A 179 1.49 -3.09 3.31
N VAL A 180 2.35 -3.80 4.05
CA VAL A 180 2.94 -3.26 5.29
C VAL A 180 3.70 -1.98 4.97
N VAL A 181 4.63 -2.03 4.02
CA VAL A 181 5.46 -0.86 3.72
C VAL A 181 4.62 0.30 3.16
N GLY A 182 3.76 0.00 2.19
CA GLY A 182 2.94 1.00 1.52
C GLY A 182 1.92 1.66 2.44
N VAL A 183 1.24 0.92 3.32
CA VAL A 183 0.25 1.51 4.24
C VAL A 183 0.92 2.37 5.30
N SER A 184 2.08 1.94 5.81
CA SER A 184 2.85 2.72 6.78
C SER A 184 3.32 4.05 6.19
N ILE A 185 3.80 4.05 4.94
CA ILE A 185 4.20 5.26 4.22
C ILE A 185 2.98 6.12 3.90
N ALA A 186 1.91 5.54 3.34
CA ALA A 186 0.70 6.27 2.99
C ALA A 186 0.09 6.98 4.21
N TYR A 187 0.08 6.31 5.37
CA TYR A 187 -0.37 6.93 6.61
C TYR A 187 0.57 8.05 7.07
N ALA A 188 1.88 7.83 7.10
CA ALA A 188 2.84 8.86 7.51
C ALA A 188 2.78 10.10 6.61
N VAL A 189 2.67 9.90 5.30
CA VAL A 189 2.67 10.97 4.30
C VAL A 189 1.31 11.65 4.23
N HIS A 190 0.24 10.90 3.92
CA HIS A 190 -1.06 11.50 3.58
C HIS A 190 -1.89 11.84 4.81
N ARG A 191 -1.84 11.01 5.87
CA ARG A 191 -2.59 11.27 7.11
C ARG A 191 -1.82 12.18 8.07
N LYS A 192 -0.49 12.02 8.17
CA LYS A 192 0.35 12.78 9.13
C LYS A 192 1.19 13.90 8.49
N GLY A 193 1.14 14.08 7.18
CA GLY A 193 1.83 15.18 6.50
C GLY A 193 3.37 15.09 6.59
N ARG A 194 3.92 13.87 6.64
CA ARG A 194 5.38 13.66 6.67
C ARG A 194 5.99 13.61 5.27
N PRO A 195 7.27 13.95 5.12
CA PRO A 195 8.01 13.72 3.87
C PRO A 195 7.97 12.25 3.43
N ILE A 196 8.09 12.01 2.12
CA ILE A 196 8.09 10.67 1.52
C ILE A 196 9.44 9.99 1.76
N SER A 197 9.61 9.45 2.96
CA SER A 197 10.83 8.73 3.37
C SER A 197 10.48 7.65 4.40
N ILE A 198 11.24 6.55 4.38
CA ILE A 198 10.96 5.37 5.20
C ILE A 198 11.07 5.69 6.69
N ARG A 199 12.03 6.53 7.10
CA ARG A 199 12.23 6.90 8.52
C ARG A 199 10.94 7.36 9.23
N TRP A 200 10.04 8.05 8.53
CA TRP A 200 8.85 8.66 9.11
C TRP A 200 7.79 7.64 9.51
N THR A 201 7.83 6.46 8.90
CA THR A 201 6.96 5.33 9.26
C THR A 201 7.20 4.84 10.69
N LEU A 202 8.40 5.06 11.23
CA LEU A 202 8.82 4.65 12.57
C LEU A 202 8.69 5.75 13.62
N GLU A 203 8.19 6.94 13.26
CA GLU A 203 7.95 8.03 14.22
C GLU A 203 7.07 7.64 15.42
N PRO A 204 5.97 6.87 15.26
CA PRO A 204 5.14 6.45 16.39
C PRO A 204 5.91 5.64 17.45
N LEU A 205 6.98 4.95 17.06
CA LEU A 205 7.80 4.11 17.93
C LEU A 205 9.02 4.87 18.48
N LEU A 206 9.80 5.49 17.59
CA LEU A 206 11.10 6.09 17.92
C LEU A 206 10.99 7.54 18.41
N GLY A 207 9.89 8.22 18.07
CA GLY A 207 9.66 9.63 18.29
C GLY A 207 10.42 10.53 17.32
N LYS A 208 9.94 11.77 17.17
CA LYS A 208 10.45 12.75 16.19
C LYS A 208 11.97 12.95 16.27
N LYS A 209 12.53 13.12 17.48
CA LYS A 209 13.97 13.39 17.69
C LYS A 209 14.89 12.31 17.10
N ARG A 210 14.53 11.03 17.25
CA ARG A 210 15.35 9.91 16.75
C ARG A 210 15.19 9.74 15.24
N VAL A 211 13.97 9.92 14.73
CA VAL A 211 13.67 9.88 13.29
C VAL A 211 14.37 11.01 12.52
N THR A 212 14.47 12.22 13.09
CA THR A 212 15.22 13.30 12.45
C THR A 212 16.74 13.18 12.63
N GLY A 213 17.21 12.26 13.47
CA GLY A 213 18.62 12.07 13.81
C GLY A 213 19.26 10.82 13.18
N GLY A 214 20.32 10.32 13.82
CA GLY A 214 21.12 9.21 13.30
C GLY A 214 20.34 7.91 13.04
N TRP A 215 19.35 7.59 13.88
CA TRP A 215 18.50 6.41 13.69
C TRP A 215 17.69 6.50 12.40
N GLY A 216 17.07 7.64 12.12
CA GLY A 216 16.36 7.85 10.86
C GLY A 216 17.28 7.83 9.64
N ASN A 217 18.51 8.33 9.76
CA ASN A 217 19.50 8.22 8.70
C ASN A 217 19.87 6.76 8.42
N LEU A 218 20.10 5.95 9.47
CA LEU A 218 20.38 4.52 9.32
C LEU A 218 19.23 3.78 8.62
N ILE A 219 17.97 4.05 9.01
CA ILE A 219 16.79 3.45 8.39
C ILE A 219 16.74 3.75 6.88
N ASP A 220 16.94 5.01 6.51
CA ASP A 220 16.93 5.41 5.10
C ASP A 220 18.14 4.87 4.33
N VAL A 221 19.32 4.73 4.96
CA VAL A 221 20.49 4.08 4.34
C VAL A 221 20.19 2.62 4.03
N VAL A 222 19.63 1.87 5.00
CA VAL A 222 19.24 0.47 4.79
C VAL A 222 18.20 0.35 3.69
N ALA A 223 17.19 1.23 3.69
CA ALA A 223 16.17 1.26 2.64
C ALA A 223 16.77 1.57 1.26
N LEU A 224 17.71 2.52 1.17
CA LEU A 224 18.35 2.93 -0.07
C LEU A 224 19.25 1.84 -0.65
N VAL A 225 20.07 1.21 0.20
CA VAL A 225 20.91 0.07 -0.19
C VAL A 225 20.06 -1.11 -0.64
N GLY A 226 19.04 -1.47 0.15
CA GLY A 226 18.10 -2.55 -0.21
C GLY A 226 17.40 -2.28 -1.55
N THR A 227 16.92 -1.05 -1.75
CA THR A 227 16.28 -0.65 -3.01
C THR A 227 17.23 -0.84 -4.20
N LEU A 228 18.48 -0.41 -4.07
CA LEU A 228 19.44 -0.53 -5.17
C LEU A 228 19.71 -2.00 -5.54
N PHE A 229 19.91 -2.87 -4.56
CA PHE A 229 20.16 -4.29 -4.83
C PHE A 229 18.91 -5.04 -5.31
N GLY A 230 17.71 -4.67 -4.85
CA GLY A 230 16.45 -5.19 -5.39
C GLY A 230 16.23 -4.78 -6.86
N VAL A 231 16.57 -3.54 -7.21
CA VAL A 231 16.57 -3.07 -8.60
C VAL A 231 17.64 -3.83 -9.40
N ALA A 232 18.90 -3.85 -8.95
CA ALA A 232 20.00 -4.53 -9.63
C ALA A 232 19.73 -6.03 -9.87
N THR A 233 19.07 -6.70 -8.92
CA THR A 233 18.58 -8.08 -9.08
C THR A 233 17.65 -8.22 -10.28
N SER A 234 16.64 -7.35 -10.36
CA SER A 234 15.69 -7.36 -11.47
C SER A 234 16.36 -7.05 -12.81
N LEU A 235 17.31 -6.11 -12.83
CA LEU A 235 18.11 -5.78 -14.03
C LEU A 235 18.97 -6.97 -14.46
N GLY A 236 19.64 -7.64 -13.52
CA GLY A 236 20.45 -8.83 -13.77
C GLY A 236 19.62 -9.96 -14.39
N LEU A 237 18.47 -10.29 -13.81
CA LEU A 237 17.54 -11.29 -14.38
C LEU A 237 17.09 -10.91 -15.79
N GLY A 238 16.79 -9.63 -16.02
CA GLY A 238 16.32 -9.15 -17.32
C GLY A 238 17.36 -9.30 -18.42
N VAL A 239 18.62 -9.02 -18.11
CA VAL A 239 19.68 -9.15 -19.12
C VAL A 239 20.06 -10.59 -19.39
N LEU A 240 20.06 -11.47 -18.37
CA LEU A 240 20.21 -12.91 -18.56
C LEU A 240 19.15 -13.42 -19.56
N GLN A 241 17.89 -13.02 -19.34
CA GLN A 241 16.78 -13.43 -20.20
C GLN A 241 16.81 -12.81 -21.60
N ILE A 242 17.12 -11.51 -21.74
CA ILE A 242 17.28 -10.90 -23.06
C ILE A 242 18.39 -11.59 -23.84
N SER A 243 19.51 -11.87 -23.18
CA SER A 243 20.65 -12.57 -23.78
C SER A 243 20.27 -13.97 -24.24
N ALA A 244 19.59 -14.76 -23.41
CA ALA A 244 19.09 -16.09 -23.78
C ALA A 244 18.09 -16.04 -24.95
N GLY A 245 17.21 -15.03 -24.98
CA GLY A 245 16.27 -14.84 -26.08
C GLY A 245 16.95 -14.49 -27.41
N LEU A 246 17.99 -13.65 -27.38
CA LEU A 246 18.78 -13.31 -28.57
C LEU A 246 19.55 -14.53 -29.10
N ASP A 247 20.05 -15.39 -28.22
CA ASP A 247 20.73 -16.63 -28.58
C ASP A 247 19.73 -17.62 -29.19
N HIS A 248 18.57 -17.81 -28.55
CA HIS A 248 17.47 -18.64 -29.07
C HIS A 248 16.98 -18.15 -30.45
N ALA A 249 16.96 -16.83 -30.67
CA ALA A 249 16.62 -16.24 -31.96
C ALA A 249 17.75 -16.33 -33.01
N ASN A 250 18.90 -16.92 -32.67
CA ASN A 250 20.11 -17.00 -33.49
C ASN A 250 20.64 -15.62 -33.93
N ILE A 251 20.49 -14.60 -33.09
CA ILE A 251 20.92 -13.22 -33.36
C ILE A 251 22.32 -12.96 -32.78
N VAL A 252 22.51 -13.20 -31.48
CA VAL A 252 23.78 -13.02 -30.76
C VAL A 252 23.89 -14.06 -29.65
N GLN A 253 25.09 -14.64 -29.51
CA GLN A 253 25.38 -15.62 -28.47
C GLN A 253 25.24 -15.06 -27.05
N ALA A 254 24.71 -15.88 -26.14
CA ALA A 254 24.59 -15.54 -24.73
C ALA A 254 25.94 -15.66 -24.02
N THR A 255 26.68 -14.54 -23.96
CA THR A 255 27.97 -14.43 -23.26
C THR A 255 27.94 -13.32 -22.23
N THR A 256 28.82 -13.37 -21.23
CA THR A 256 28.97 -12.28 -20.25
C THR A 256 29.24 -10.93 -20.92
N MET A 257 29.99 -10.91 -22.03
CA MET A 257 30.25 -9.67 -22.79
C MET A 257 28.99 -9.15 -23.49
N THR A 258 28.16 -10.04 -24.05
CA THR A 258 26.84 -9.70 -24.59
C THR A 258 25.98 -9.06 -23.49
N GLN A 259 25.92 -9.68 -22.31
CA GLN A 259 25.12 -9.19 -21.18
C GLN A 259 25.60 -7.82 -20.69
N ILE A 260 26.92 -7.62 -20.53
CA ILE A 260 27.47 -6.30 -20.17
C ILE A 260 27.12 -5.25 -21.23
N GLY A 261 27.27 -5.58 -22.52
CA GLY A 261 26.89 -4.70 -23.62
C GLY A 261 25.41 -4.31 -23.60
N LEU A 262 24.53 -5.26 -23.30
CA LEU A 262 23.09 -5.03 -23.14
C LEU A 262 22.78 -4.10 -21.96
N ILE A 263 23.41 -4.30 -20.79
CA ILE A 263 23.25 -3.38 -19.64
C ILE A 263 23.67 -1.96 -20.04
N LEU A 264 24.84 -1.80 -20.68
CA LEU A 264 25.36 -0.49 -21.09
C LEU A 264 24.46 0.20 -22.13
N CYS A 265 23.89 -0.57 -23.05
CA CYS A 265 22.92 -0.05 -24.01
C CYS A 265 21.65 0.45 -23.31
N ILE A 266 21.05 -0.40 -22.47
CA ILE A 266 19.78 -0.09 -21.81
C ILE A 266 19.95 1.05 -20.79
N ILE A 267 21.05 1.10 -20.05
CA ILE A 267 21.29 2.20 -19.11
C ILE A 267 21.48 3.53 -19.83
N THR A 268 22.10 3.52 -21.01
CA THR A 268 22.22 4.72 -21.86
C THR A 268 20.83 5.22 -22.27
N LEU A 269 19.95 4.33 -22.74
CA LEU A 269 18.56 4.67 -23.07
C LEU A 269 17.79 5.19 -21.85
N THR A 270 18.03 4.60 -20.68
CA THR A 270 17.43 5.03 -19.42
C THR A 270 17.88 6.44 -19.04
N ILE A 271 19.18 6.74 -19.13
CA ILE A 271 19.73 8.08 -18.85
C ILE A 271 19.17 9.11 -19.83
N VAL A 272 19.06 8.78 -21.12
CA VAL A 272 18.41 9.66 -22.10
C VAL A 272 16.96 9.94 -21.69
N SER A 273 16.21 8.93 -21.23
CA SER A 273 14.84 9.10 -20.72
C SER A 273 14.77 9.98 -19.47
N VAL A 274 15.69 9.81 -18.51
CA VAL A 274 15.81 10.63 -17.29
C VAL A 274 16.07 12.10 -17.64
N VAL A 275 17.05 12.37 -18.51
CA VAL A 275 17.51 13.73 -18.83
C VAL A 275 16.50 14.48 -19.68
N SER A 276 15.86 13.80 -20.63
CA SER A 276 14.88 14.40 -21.53
C SER A 276 13.59 14.83 -20.82
N GLY A 277 13.41 14.49 -19.54
CA GLY A 277 12.28 14.93 -18.73
C GLY A 277 10.94 14.41 -19.26
N VAL A 278 10.95 13.36 -20.08
CA VAL A 278 9.76 12.87 -20.76
C VAL A 278 8.95 12.01 -19.79
N GLY A 279 8.35 12.64 -18.77
CA GLY A 279 7.33 11.98 -17.94
C GLY A 279 6.19 11.40 -18.77
N LYS A 280 5.93 11.96 -19.97
CA LYS A 280 5.02 11.40 -20.97
C LYS A 280 5.53 10.11 -21.61
N GLY A 281 6.84 9.97 -21.80
CA GLY A 281 7.50 8.83 -22.45
C GLY A 281 7.50 7.63 -21.53
N MET A 282 7.75 7.82 -20.23
CA MET A 282 7.62 6.78 -19.22
C MET A 282 6.19 6.22 -19.14
N LYS A 283 5.18 7.10 -19.16
CA LYS A 283 3.78 6.69 -19.19
C LYS A 283 3.45 5.87 -20.45
N TRP A 284 3.97 6.28 -21.61
CA TRP A 284 3.74 5.57 -22.87
C TRP A 284 4.44 4.20 -22.91
N LEU A 285 5.72 4.15 -22.50
CA LEU A 285 6.48 2.89 -22.40
C LEU A 285 5.80 1.92 -21.44
N SER A 286 5.39 2.39 -20.26
CA SER A 286 4.68 1.56 -19.27
C SER A 286 3.35 1.02 -19.82
N ASN A 287 2.55 1.85 -20.50
CA ASN A 287 1.30 1.40 -21.11
C ASN A 287 1.52 0.36 -22.22
N ILE A 288 2.50 0.58 -23.10
CA ILE A 288 2.86 -0.39 -24.15
C ILE A 288 3.30 -1.71 -23.52
N ASN A 289 4.10 -1.62 -22.46
CA ASN A 289 4.60 -2.79 -21.77
C ASN A 289 3.46 -3.64 -21.20
N LEU A 290 2.47 -3.00 -20.57
CA LEU A 290 1.26 -3.68 -20.10
C LEU A 290 0.47 -4.33 -21.25
N MET A 291 0.35 -3.62 -22.38
CA MET A 291 -0.33 -4.16 -23.57
C MET A 291 0.41 -5.35 -24.18
N LEU A 292 1.75 -5.30 -24.24
CA LEU A 292 2.58 -6.40 -24.72
C LEU A 292 2.50 -7.61 -23.79
N ALA A 293 2.54 -7.39 -22.47
CA ALA A 293 2.41 -8.46 -21.49
C ALA A 293 1.01 -9.12 -21.59
N ALA A 294 -0.05 -8.31 -21.62
CA ALA A 294 -1.41 -8.81 -21.83
C ALA A 294 -1.56 -9.54 -23.16
N GLY A 295 -0.99 -9.00 -24.24
CA GLY A 295 -0.98 -9.62 -25.56
C GLY A 295 -0.26 -10.98 -25.56
N LEU A 296 0.91 -11.07 -24.94
CA LEU A 296 1.65 -12.33 -24.80
C LEU A 296 0.83 -13.38 -24.04
N LEU A 297 0.24 -12.99 -22.90
CA LEU A 297 -0.63 -13.87 -22.12
C LEU A 297 -1.82 -14.37 -22.94
N LEU A 298 -2.50 -13.48 -23.65
CA LEU A 298 -3.66 -13.85 -24.48
C LEU A 298 -3.26 -14.76 -25.64
N VAL A 299 -2.12 -14.50 -26.29
CA VAL A 299 -1.63 -15.37 -27.37
C VAL A 299 -1.38 -16.77 -26.82
N VAL A 300 -0.62 -16.91 -25.74
CA VAL A 300 -0.33 -18.24 -25.16
C VAL A 300 -1.60 -18.93 -24.68
N LEU A 301 -2.56 -18.19 -24.10
CA LEU A 301 -3.84 -18.74 -23.67
C LEU A 301 -4.66 -19.32 -24.84
N PHE A 302 -4.73 -18.61 -25.97
CA PHE A 302 -5.59 -18.99 -27.10
C PHE A 302 -4.91 -19.89 -28.14
N THR A 303 -3.58 -19.86 -28.25
CA THR A 303 -2.83 -20.79 -29.10
C THR A 303 -2.41 -22.06 -28.36
N GLY A 304 -2.33 -22.00 -27.02
CA GLY A 304 -2.13 -23.16 -26.16
C GLY A 304 -3.44 -23.92 -25.86
N PRO A 305 -3.40 -24.87 -24.91
CA PRO A 305 -4.55 -25.70 -24.56
C PRO A 305 -5.55 -24.93 -23.67
N THR A 306 -6.28 -23.96 -24.23
CA THR A 306 -7.10 -22.97 -23.50
C THR A 306 -7.98 -23.58 -22.40
N LEU A 307 -8.75 -24.63 -22.71
CA LEU A 307 -9.65 -25.25 -21.73
C LEU A 307 -8.88 -25.91 -20.57
N PHE A 308 -7.72 -26.49 -20.85
CA PHE A 308 -6.85 -27.02 -19.81
C PHE A 308 -6.34 -25.89 -18.91
N LEU A 309 -5.82 -24.80 -19.49
CA LEU A 309 -5.26 -23.68 -18.74
C LEU A 309 -6.31 -23.00 -17.84
N LEU A 310 -7.54 -22.83 -18.32
CA LEU A 310 -8.63 -22.26 -17.54
C LEU A 310 -9.08 -23.19 -16.40
N ARG A 311 -9.12 -24.52 -16.64
CA ARG A 311 -9.42 -25.51 -15.60
C ARG A 311 -8.32 -25.52 -14.54
N GLU A 312 -7.06 -25.52 -14.98
CA GLU A 312 -5.90 -25.50 -14.11
C GLU A 312 -5.86 -24.22 -13.26
N PHE A 313 -6.15 -23.06 -13.84
CA PHE A 313 -6.25 -21.80 -13.10
C PHE A 313 -7.23 -21.88 -11.92
N VAL A 314 -8.45 -22.39 -12.17
CA VAL A 314 -9.47 -22.54 -11.12
C VAL A 314 -9.03 -23.57 -10.06
N GLN A 315 -8.47 -24.70 -10.51
CA GLN A 315 -8.03 -25.78 -9.63
C GLN A 315 -6.84 -25.36 -8.74
N SER A 316 -5.84 -24.68 -9.32
CA SER A 316 -4.67 -24.15 -8.61
C SER A 316 -5.04 -23.11 -7.55
N ILE A 317 -6.07 -22.28 -7.78
CA ILE A 317 -6.59 -21.38 -6.73
C ILE A 317 -7.10 -22.18 -5.53
N GLY A 318 -7.92 -23.21 -5.77
CA GLY A 318 -8.44 -24.07 -4.71
C GLY A 318 -7.32 -24.77 -3.93
N ASN A 319 -6.35 -25.33 -4.65
CA ASN A 319 -5.18 -25.99 -4.05
C ASN A 319 -4.33 -25.03 -3.22
N TYR A 320 -4.09 -23.81 -3.72
CA TYR A 320 -3.38 -22.78 -2.95
C TYR A 320 -4.12 -22.43 -1.66
N LEU A 321 -5.42 -22.15 -1.73
CA LEU A 321 -6.22 -21.79 -0.55
C LEU A 321 -6.25 -22.90 0.50
N GLN A 322 -6.33 -24.17 0.07
CA GLN A 322 -6.30 -25.31 0.96
C GLN A 322 -4.96 -25.45 1.69
N ASN A 323 -3.84 -25.17 1.01
CA ASN A 323 -2.50 -25.44 1.50
C ASN A 323 -1.77 -24.21 2.06
N VAL A 324 -2.34 -23.01 1.90
CA VAL A 324 -1.65 -21.74 2.16
C VAL A 324 -0.98 -21.70 3.53
N VAL A 325 -1.66 -22.11 4.61
CA VAL A 325 -1.11 -22.07 5.96
C VAL A 325 0.09 -23.01 6.11
N GLY A 326 -0.01 -24.24 5.62
CA GLY A 326 1.10 -25.21 5.69
C GLY A 326 2.30 -24.76 4.86
N LEU A 327 2.06 -24.14 3.71
CA LEU A 327 3.10 -23.56 2.87
C LEU A 327 3.76 -22.34 3.52
N THR A 328 2.98 -21.46 4.15
CA THR A 328 3.46 -20.26 4.85
C THR A 328 4.51 -20.58 5.90
N PHE A 329 4.38 -21.71 6.61
CA PHE A 329 5.27 -22.07 7.72
C PHE A 329 6.24 -23.20 7.38
N ASN A 330 6.39 -23.58 6.11
CA ASN A 330 7.31 -24.64 5.73
C ASN A 330 8.77 -24.13 5.69
N THR A 331 9.57 -24.60 6.64
CA THR A 331 11.00 -24.28 6.77
C THR A 331 11.93 -25.42 6.35
N LEU A 332 11.40 -26.59 5.95
CA LEU A 332 12.17 -27.80 5.62
C LEU A 332 13.16 -28.28 6.70
N ALA A 333 12.83 -28.07 7.98
CA ALA A 333 13.70 -28.41 9.11
C ALA A 333 14.16 -29.88 9.18
N PHE A 334 13.42 -30.81 8.57
CA PHE A 334 13.75 -32.24 8.55
C PHE A 334 14.39 -32.73 7.24
N SER A 335 14.67 -31.82 6.30
CA SER A 335 15.20 -32.16 4.96
C SER A 335 16.72 -31.97 4.84
N GLY A 336 17.41 -31.65 5.94
CA GLY A 336 18.87 -31.49 5.97
C GLY A 336 19.39 -30.45 4.98
N ALA A 337 20.60 -30.69 4.45
CA ALA A 337 21.29 -29.77 3.55
C ALA A 337 20.54 -29.54 2.22
N GLU A 338 19.81 -30.55 1.74
CA GLU A 338 18.99 -30.43 0.52
C GLU A 338 17.84 -29.44 0.72
N GLY A 339 17.18 -29.49 1.89
CA GLY A 339 16.16 -28.52 2.27
C GLY A 339 16.70 -27.10 2.37
N GLU A 340 17.87 -26.93 2.98
CA GLU A 340 18.56 -25.62 3.05
C GLU A 340 18.88 -25.08 1.66
N ALA A 341 19.44 -25.91 0.76
CA ALA A 341 19.76 -25.52 -0.60
C ALA A 341 18.51 -25.17 -1.44
N TRP A 342 17.43 -25.93 -1.30
CA TRP A 342 16.17 -25.62 -1.99
C TRP A 342 15.55 -24.31 -1.48
N GLN A 343 15.56 -24.09 -0.16
CA GLN A 343 15.10 -22.82 0.44
C GLN A 343 15.95 -21.64 -0.03
N ALA A 344 17.26 -21.83 -0.20
CA ALA A 344 18.20 -20.85 -0.76
C ALA A 344 17.74 -20.32 -2.11
N ALA A 345 17.54 -21.25 -3.03
CA ALA A 345 17.32 -20.99 -4.44
C ALA A 345 15.91 -20.40 -4.70
N TRP A 346 14.95 -20.71 -3.83
CA TRP A 346 13.54 -20.39 -4.05
C TRP A 346 12.98 -19.49 -2.95
N THR A 347 12.44 -20.08 -1.88
CA THR A 347 11.59 -19.36 -0.93
C THR A 347 12.35 -18.24 -0.20
N THR A 348 13.56 -18.49 0.28
CA THR A 348 14.38 -17.45 0.95
C THR A 348 14.85 -16.40 -0.05
N PHE A 349 15.21 -16.80 -1.28
CA PHE A 349 15.51 -15.86 -2.36
C PHE A 349 14.35 -14.91 -2.63
N TYR A 350 13.13 -15.42 -2.85
CA TYR A 350 11.95 -14.57 -3.10
C TYR A 350 11.66 -13.65 -1.92
N TRP A 351 11.70 -14.14 -0.69
CA TRP A 351 11.51 -13.28 0.49
C TRP A 351 12.58 -12.21 0.60
N GLY A 352 13.84 -12.54 0.32
CA GLY A 352 14.91 -11.57 0.24
C GLY A 352 14.64 -10.51 -0.83
N TRP A 353 14.33 -10.95 -2.04
CA TRP A 353 14.05 -10.07 -3.17
C TRP A 353 12.89 -9.13 -2.88
N TRP A 354 11.74 -9.64 -2.44
CA TRP A 354 10.56 -8.83 -2.15
C TRP A 354 10.79 -7.82 -1.03
N ILE A 355 11.51 -8.20 0.02
CA ILE A 355 11.86 -7.28 1.11
C ILE A 355 12.81 -6.19 0.60
N SER A 356 13.85 -6.54 -0.16
CA SER A 356 14.79 -5.56 -0.72
C SER A 356 14.10 -4.54 -1.63
N TRP A 357 13.06 -4.97 -2.36
CA TRP A 357 12.31 -4.15 -3.30
C TRP A 357 11.16 -3.36 -2.65
N ALA A 358 10.77 -3.72 -1.43
CA ALA A 358 9.64 -3.12 -0.73
C ALA A 358 9.71 -1.60 -0.50
N PRO A 359 10.86 -0.93 -0.27
CA PRO A 359 10.88 0.54 -0.19
C PRO A 359 10.45 1.19 -1.50
N PHE A 360 10.90 0.66 -2.64
CA PHE A 360 10.52 1.13 -3.97
C PHE A 360 9.03 0.97 -4.23
N VAL A 361 8.53 -0.27 -4.11
CA VAL A 361 7.13 -0.57 -4.36
C VAL A 361 6.22 0.14 -3.36
N GLY A 362 6.59 0.15 -2.08
CA GLY A 362 5.82 0.78 -1.01
C GLY A 362 5.67 2.29 -1.19
N ILE A 363 6.73 3.01 -1.59
CA ILE A 363 6.63 4.44 -1.90
C ILE A 363 5.68 4.68 -3.07
N PHE A 364 5.80 3.88 -4.14
CA PHE A 364 4.93 4.02 -5.31
C PHE A 364 3.46 3.80 -4.95
N ILE A 365 3.15 2.67 -4.31
CA ILE A 365 1.78 2.30 -3.93
C ILE A 365 1.20 3.33 -2.95
N ALA A 366 2.01 3.83 -2.01
CA ALA A 366 1.58 4.88 -1.10
C ALA A 366 1.14 6.15 -1.84
N ARG A 367 1.93 6.61 -2.82
CA ARG A 367 1.64 7.83 -3.59
C ARG A 367 0.31 7.75 -4.33
N ILE A 368 0.03 6.64 -5.00
CA ILE A 368 -1.19 6.48 -5.80
C ILE A 368 -2.45 6.16 -4.97
N SER A 369 -2.30 5.99 -3.65
CA SER A 369 -3.37 5.51 -2.77
C SER A 369 -3.95 6.56 -1.82
N LYS A 370 -3.62 7.84 -2.01
CA LYS A 370 -4.19 8.95 -1.22
C LYS A 370 -5.72 8.95 -1.30
N GLY A 371 -6.37 9.24 -0.17
CA GLY A 371 -7.84 9.32 -0.04
C GLY A 371 -8.56 7.97 0.11
N ARG A 372 -7.87 6.84 -0.05
CA ARG A 372 -8.46 5.50 0.14
C ARG A 372 -8.50 5.10 1.61
N THR A 373 -9.44 4.25 1.98
CA THR A 373 -9.44 3.59 3.29
C THR A 373 -8.35 2.52 3.37
N VAL A 374 -7.87 2.19 4.57
CA VAL A 374 -6.93 1.09 4.80
C VAL A 374 -7.50 -0.23 4.28
N ARG A 375 -8.80 -0.48 4.43
CA ARG A 375 -9.44 -1.70 3.91
C ARG A 375 -9.38 -1.79 2.39
N GLN A 376 -9.73 -0.71 1.69
CA GLN A 376 -9.61 -0.64 0.23
C GLN A 376 -8.16 -0.83 -0.22
N PHE A 377 -7.22 -0.17 0.46
CA PHE A 377 -5.79 -0.29 0.19
C PHE A 377 -5.34 -1.76 0.30
N VAL A 378 -5.59 -2.41 1.44
CA VAL A 378 -5.17 -3.79 1.69
C VAL A 378 -5.80 -4.74 0.67
N ALA A 379 -7.11 -4.65 0.44
CA ALA A 379 -7.80 -5.54 -0.50
C ALA A 379 -7.30 -5.35 -1.94
N GLY A 380 -7.12 -4.12 -2.40
CA GLY A 380 -6.65 -3.85 -3.75
C GLY A 380 -5.19 -4.26 -3.97
N VAL A 381 -4.30 -3.98 -3.01
CA VAL A 381 -2.88 -4.31 -3.12
C VAL A 381 -2.63 -5.82 -2.97
N LEU A 382 -3.41 -6.54 -2.15
CA LEU A 382 -3.28 -7.99 -2.02
C LEU A 382 -3.93 -8.73 -3.20
N LEU A 383 -5.21 -8.47 -3.46
CA LEU A 383 -6.01 -9.38 -4.28
C LEU A 383 -5.77 -9.18 -5.78
N VAL A 384 -5.75 -7.92 -6.25
CA VAL A 384 -5.66 -7.66 -7.69
C VAL A 384 -4.37 -8.23 -8.29
N PRO A 385 -3.19 -7.93 -7.74
CA PRO A 385 -1.96 -8.42 -8.34
C PRO A 385 -1.75 -9.93 -8.13
N THR A 386 -2.21 -10.48 -6.99
CA THR A 386 -2.21 -11.94 -6.75
C THR A 386 -3.01 -12.67 -7.83
N MET A 387 -4.21 -12.19 -8.15
CA MET A 387 -5.07 -12.84 -9.14
C MET A 387 -4.48 -12.77 -10.55
N VAL A 388 -3.86 -11.65 -10.92
CA VAL A 388 -3.22 -11.56 -12.24
C VAL A 388 -1.95 -12.40 -12.29
N GLY A 389 -1.16 -12.45 -11.21
CA GLY A 389 -0.03 -13.36 -11.09
C GLY A 389 -0.45 -14.81 -11.25
N PHE A 390 -1.51 -15.24 -10.54
CA PHE A 390 -2.03 -16.61 -10.66
C PHE A 390 -2.46 -16.92 -12.09
N LEU A 391 -3.15 -16.00 -12.77
CA LEU A 391 -3.52 -16.17 -14.17
C LEU A 391 -2.28 -16.28 -15.07
N TRP A 392 -1.28 -15.44 -14.85
CA TRP A 392 -0.02 -15.45 -15.60
C TRP A 392 0.70 -16.80 -15.49
N PHE A 393 0.88 -17.32 -14.28
CA PHE A 393 1.53 -18.62 -14.06
C PHE A 393 0.67 -19.81 -14.50
N ALA A 394 -0.66 -19.73 -14.37
CA ALA A 394 -1.56 -20.75 -14.91
C ALA A 394 -1.47 -20.83 -16.44
N VAL A 395 -1.33 -19.69 -17.13
CA VAL A 395 -1.23 -19.65 -18.59
C VAL A 395 0.17 -20.05 -19.05
N LEU A 396 1.23 -19.34 -18.63
CA LEU A 396 2.58 -19.60 -19.12
C LEU A 396 3.16 -20.90 -18.54
N GLY A 397 3.17 -21.03 -17.22
CA GLY A 397 3.66 -22.22 -16.54
C GLY A 397 2.81 -23.45 -16.79
N GLY A 398 1.48 -23.28 -16.79
CA GLY A 398 0.56 -24.37 -17.15
C GLY A 398 0.71 -24.85 -18.58
N ALA A 399 0.94 -23.94 -19.55
CA ALA A 399 1.21 -24.34 -20.94
C ALA A 399 2.53 -25.11 -21.08
N ALA A 400 3.56 -24.69 -20.35
CA ALA A 400 4.85 -25.37 -20.32
C ALA A 400 4.77 -26.77 -19.71
N ILE A 401 4.15 -26.92 -18.54
CA ILE A 401 3.92 -28.22 -17.91
C ILE A 401 3.04 -29.11 -18.79
N HIS A 402 2.01 -28.54 -19.44
CA HIS A 402 1.17 -29.29 -20.37
C HIS A 402 1.97 -29.81 -21.56
N ARG A 403 2.85 -28.99 -22.14
CA ARG A 403 3.76 -29.43 -23.21
C ARG A 403 4.66 -30.56 -22.73
N GLU A 404 5.17 -30.47 -21.51
CA GLU A 404 6.05 -31.49 -20.94
C GLU A 404 5.34 -32.82 -20.73
N LEU A 405 4.10 -32.80 -20.22
CA LEU A 405 3.34 -34.02 -19.89
C LEU A 405 2.58 -34.63 -21.06
N PHE A 406 2.04 -33.80 -21.95
CA PHE A 406 1.08 -34.23 -22.98
C PHE A 406 1.51 -33.87 -24.41
N GLY A 407 2.54 -33.05 -24.56
CA GLY A 407 3.00 -32.52 -25.84
C GLY A 407 4.32 -33.13 -26.31
N SER A 408 5.13 -32.28 -26.93
CA SER A 408 6.45 -32.64 -27.47
C SER A 408 7.52 -32.88 -26.42
N GLY A 409 7.30 -32.48 -25.15
CA GLY A 409 8.33 -32.49 -24.13
C GLY A 409 9.47 -31.51 -24.42
N GLY A 410 10.63 -31.81 -23.81
CA GLY A 410 11.90 -31.14 -24.09
C GLY A 410 12.10 -29.80 -23.39
N LEU A 411 11.21 -29.43 -22.47
CA LEU A 411 11.43 -28.29 -21.57
C LEU A 411 12.17 -28.71 -20.30
N VAL A 412 12.08 -29.99 -19.94
CA VAL A 412 12.91 -30.64 -18.92
C VAL A 412 13.84 -31.63 -19.62
N VAL A 413 15.15 -31.39 -19.55
CA VAL A 413 16.16 -32.26 -20.15
C VAL A 413 17.06 -32.78 -19.04
N ASP A 414 17.16 -34.09 -18.90
CA ASP A 414 17.94 -34.77 -17.84
C ASP A 414 17.59 -34.28 -16.42
N GLY A 415 16.33 -33.94 -16.19
CA GLY A 415 15.83 -33.43 -14.90
C GLY A 415 16.12 -31.95 -14.64
N ALA A 416 16.71 -31.23 -15.60
CA ALA A 416 17.05 -29.82 -15.48
C ALA A 416 16.22 -28.94 -16.44
N VAL A 417 16.04 -27.68 -16.05
CA VAL A 417 15.33 -26.64 -16.81
C VAL A 417 16.29 -25.52 -17.15
N ASP A 418 16.38 -25.15 -18.43
CA ASP A 418 17.04 -23.91 -18.84
C ASP A 418 16.22 -22.71 -18.36
N THR A 419 16.55 -22.22 -17.17
CA THR A 419 15.77 -21.19 -16.47
C THR A 419 15.74 -19.87 -17.24
N GLU A 420 16.79 -19.54 -17.98
CA GLU A 420 16.91 -18.29 -18.72
C GLU A 420 16.20 -18.38 -20.08
N GLY A 421 16.28 -19.54 -20.74
CA GLY A 421 15.71 -19.79 -22.06
C GLY A 421 14.30 -20.37 -22.08
N ALA A 422 13.76 -20.88 -20.97
CA ALA A 422 12.50 -21.65 -20.93
C ALA A 422 11.31 -20.93 -21.57
N LEU A 423 11.20 -19.61 -21.38
CA LEU A 423 10.16 -18.80 -22.03
C LEU A 423 10.26 -18.90 -23.56
N PHE A 424 11.45 -18.73 -24.12
CA PHE A 424 11.64 -18.72 -25.57
C PHE A 424 11.46 -20.12 -26.16
N SER A 425 11.92 -21.15 -25.45
CA SER A 425 11.64 -22.54 -25.83
C SER A 425 10.15 -22.84 -25.90
N LEU A 426 9.35 -22.33 -24.95
CA LEU A 426 7.88 -22.44 -25.01
C LEU A 426 7.31 -21.67 -26.20
N LEU A 427 7.72 -20.41 -26.39
CA LEU A 427 7.18 -19.54 -27.44
C LEU A 427 7.54 -20.01 -28.85
N GLY A 428 8.73 -20.59 -29.04
CA GLY A 428 9.21 -21.09 -30.33
C GLY A 428 8.32 -22.16 -30.96
N ASP A 429 7.65 -22.96 -30.12
CA ASP A 429 6.74 -24.03 -30.55
C ASP A 429 5.33 -23.52 -30.91
N LEU A 430 4.99 -22.28 -30.54
CA LEU A 430 3.68 -21.71 -30.81
C LEU A 430 3.60 -21.12 -32.23
N PRO A 431 2.38 -21.01 -32.80
CA PRO A 431 2.19 -20.31 -34.08
C PRO A 431 2.76 -18.89 -34.03
N GLY A 432 3.70 -18.60 -34.95
CA GLY A 432 4.40 -17.31 -34.97
C GLY A 432 5.53 -17.19 -33.94
N GLY A 433 6.09 -18.30 -33.45
CA GLY A 433 7.08 -18.34 -32.38
C GLY A 433 8.23 -17.36 -32.52
N ALA A 434 8.79 -17.17 -33.72
CA ALA A 434 9.83 -16.15 -33.96
C ALA A 434 9.37 -14.72 -33.61
N VAL A 435 8.14 -14.34 -33.99
CA VAL A 435 7.56 -13.03 -33.66
C VAL A 435 7.32 -12.92 -32.15
N LEU A 436 6.86 -13.99 -31.50
CA LEU A 436 6.62 -14.02 -30.06
C LEU A 436 7.91 -13.90 -29.26
N THR A 437 8.98 -14.58 -29.67
CA THR A 437 10.32 -14.49 -29.08
C THR A 437 10.86 -13.06 -29.17
N ILE A 438 10.81 -12.44 -30.35
CA ILE A 438 11.23 -11.04 -30.51
C ILE A 438 10.34 -10.09 -29.69
N GLY A 439 9.03 -10.33 -29.67
CA GLY A 439 8.09 -9.56 -28.85
C GLY A 439 8.38 -9.66 -27.35
N ALA A 440 8.72 -10.85 -26.85
CA ALA A 440 9.11 -11.07 -25.46
C ALA A 440 10.44 -10.39 -25.12
N ILE A 441 11.43 -10.40 -26.03
CA ILE A 441 12.69 -9.66 -25.85
C ILE A 441 12.42 -8.16 -25.72
N ILE A 442 11.58 -7.60 -26.58
CA ILE A 442 11.18 -6.18 -26.53
C ILE A 442 10.44 -5.88 -25.22
N LEU A 443 9.52 -6.76 -24.80
CA LEU A 443 8.80 -6.64 -23.53
C LEU A 443 9.78 -6.56 -22.35
N ILE A 444 10.74 -7.48 -22.27
CA ILE A 444 11.73 -7.50 -21.18
C ILE A 444 12.61 -6.24 -21.21
N ALA A 445 13.03 -5.79 -22.41
CA ALA A 445 13.82 -4.57 -22.57
C ALA A 445 13.06 -3.32 -22.09
N ILE A 446 11.76 -3.21 -22.39
CA ILE A 446 10.92 -2.10 -21.90
C ILE A 446 10.74 -2.18 -20.38
N PHE A 447 10.48 -3.36 -19.82
CA PHE A 447 10.46 -3.55 -18.36
C PHE A 447 11.76 -3.12 -17.70
N PHE A 448 12.90 -3.44 -18.31
CA PHE A 448 14.22 -3.01 -17.82
C PHE A 448 14.33 -1.50 -17.77
N ILE A 449 14.06 -0.81 -18.89
CA ILE A 449 14.16 0.67 -18.98
C ILE A 449 13.24 1.33 -17.96
N THR A 450 11.97 0.90 -17.90
CA THR A 450 10.96 1.48 -17.00
C THR A 450 11.27 1.24 -15.53
N SER A 451 11.78 0.04 -15.18
CA SER A 451 12.18 -0.31 -13.82
C SER A 451 13.43 0.46 -13.38
N ALA A 452 14.42 0.59 -14.26
CA ALA A 452 15.66 1.34 -13.97
C ALA A 452 15.37 2.83 -13.73
N ASP A 453 14.52 3.45 -14.56
CA ASP A 453 14.13 4.85 -14.36
C ASP A 453 13.34 5.06 -13.06
N SER A 454 12.32 4.24 -12.83
CA SER A 454 11.48 4.34 -11.63
C SER A 454 12.30 4.08 -10.37
N GLY A 455 13.21 3.10 -10.40
CA GLY A 455 14.15 2.81 -9.32
C GLY A 455 15.07 3.99 -9.03
N ALA A 456 15.66 4.60 -10.06
CA ALA A 456 16.49 5.79 -9.95
C ALA A 456 15.73 6.98 -9.34
N LEU A 457 14.45 7.17 -9.70
CA LEU A 457 13.58 8.18 -9.10
C LEU A 457 13.41 7.93 -7.59
N VAL A 458 13.03 6.72 -7.18
CA VAL A 458 12.83 6.39 -5.76
C VAL A 458 14.12 6.53 -4.95
N MET A 459 15.25 6.02 -5.46
CA MET A 459 16.54 6.19 -4.80
C MET A 459 16.91 7.68 -4.66
N GLY A 460 16.58 8.49 -5.66
CA GLY A 460 16.65 9.96 -5.60
C GLY A 460 15.78 10.56 -4.48
N MET A 461 14.53 10.11 -4.33
CA MET A 461 13.63 10.58 -3.26
C MET A 461 14.18 10.23 -1.87
N ILE A 462 14.66 9.00 -1.67
CA ILE A 462 15.23 8.57 -0.37
C ILE A 462 16.51 9.36 -0.05
N SER A 463 17.40 9.53 -1.03
CA SER A 463 18.69 10.24 -0.86
C SER A 463 18.58 11.76 -0.71
N THR A 464 17.39 12.33 -0.87
CA THR A 464 17.07 13.75 -0.65
C THR A 464 16.17 13.99 0.57
N GLY A 465 15.88 12.94 1.35
CA GLY A 465 14.99 13.05 2.51
C GLY A 465 13.50 13.16 2.17
N GLY A 466 13.12 12.80 0.94
CA GLY A 466 11.75 12.74 0.46
C GLY A 466 11.35 13.82 -0.52
N ASP A 467 12.30 14.39 -1.28
CA ASP A 467 11.98 15.25 -2.42
C ASP A 467 11.31 14.41 -3.51
N VAL A 468 10.11 14.81 -3.94
CA VAL A 468 9.33 14.09 -4.96
C VAL A 468 9.91 14.21 -6.37
N GLU A 469 10.68 15.26 -6.62
CA GLU A 469 11.28 15.57 -7.92
C GLU A 469 12.79 15.78 -7.75
N PRO A 470 13.53 14.73 -7.39
CA PRO A 470 14.97 14.82 -7.17
C PRO A 470 15.68 15.23 -8.47
N LYS A 471 16.73 16.05 -8.34
CA LYS A 471 17.54 16.52 -9.48
C LYS A 471 18.02 15.36 -10.37
N ASN A 472 18.00 15.58 -11.68
CA ASN A 472 18.38 14.56 -12.67
C ASN A 472 19.76 13.92 -12.44
N TRP A 473 20.75 14.68 -11.96
CA TRP A 473 22.08 14.11 -11.67
C TRP A 473 22.04 13.00 -10.61
N LEU A 474 21.15 13.10 -9.60
CA LEU A 474 20.96 12.05 -8.60
C LEU A 474 20.34 10.81 -9.22
N ARG A 475 19.33 11.00 -10.07
CA ARG A 475 18.69 9.89 -10.80
C ARG A 475 19.71 9.18 -11.68
N ILE A 476 20.52 9.93 -12.43
CA ILE A 476 21.61 9.39 -13.26
C ILE A 476 22.62 8.61 -12.41
N PHE A 477 23.06 9.19 -11.28
CA PHE A 477 23.98 8.52 -10.36
C PHE A 477 23.44 7.17 -9.88
N TRP A 478 22.19 7.12 -9.42
CA TRP A 478 21.58 5.88 -8.93
C TRP A 478 21.30 4.86 -10.05
N ALA A 479 20.95 5.32 -11.25
CA ALA A 479 20.83 4.46 -12.42
C ALA A 479 22.17 3.79 -12.75
N LEU A 480 23.25 4.57 -12.81
CA LEU A 480 24.61 4.06 -13.05
C LEU A 480 25.08 3.12 -11.93
N ALA A 481 24.79 3.46 -10.67
CA ALA A 481 25.14 2.61 -9.54
C ALA A 481 24.40 1.25 -9.58
N ALA A 482 23.12 1.23 -9.95
CA ALA A 482 22.36 0.00 -10.14
C ALA A 482 22.89 -0.84 -11.32
N ALA A 483 23.25 -0.20 -12.44
CA ALA A 483 23.86 -0.88 -13.58
C ALA A 483 25.25 -1.46 -13.23
N ALA A 484 26.08 -0.72 -12.49
CA ALA A 484 27.37 -1.18 -12.02
C ALA A 484 27.23 -2.36 -11.04
N ALA A 485 26.25 -2.32 -10.14
CA ALA A 485 25.93 -3.45 -9.27
C ALA A 485 25.45 -4.67 -10.06
N ALA A 486 24.58 -4.50 -11.07
CA ALA A 486 24.15 -5.59 -11.93
C ALA A 486 25.33 -6.23 -12.69
N ILE A 487 26.24 -5.43 -13.26
CA ILE A 487 27.46 -5.93 -13.91
C ILE A 487 28.35 -6.67 -12.91
N ALA A 488 28.57 -6.11 -11.72
CA ALA A 488 29.40 -6.74 -10.70
C ALA A 488 28.83 -8.09 -10.25
N LEU A 489 27.51 -8.21 -10.12
CA LEU A 489 26.83 -9.49 -9.82
C LEU A 489 26.96 -10.48 -10.97
N LEU A 490 26.84 -10.05 -12.23
CA LEU A 490 27.06 -10.92 -13.39
C LEU A 490 28.48 -11.49 -13.43
N LEU A 491 29.48 -10.66 -13.12
CA LEU A 491 30.88 -11.09 -13.05
C LEU A 491 31.16 -12.05 -11.89
N ALA A 492 30.37 -11.98 -10.82
CA ALA A 492 30.54 -12.74 -9.59
C ALA A 492 29.65 -13.99 -9.52
N ASP A 493 29.33 -14.62 -10.66
CA ASP A 493 28.54 -15.86 -10.81
C ASP A 493 27.04 -15.67 -11.16
N GLY A 494 26.70 -14.55 -11.80
CA GLY A 494 25.40 -14.38 -12.47
C GLY A 494 24.20 -14.55 -11.52
N LEU A 495 23.36 -15.55 -11.84
CA LEU A 495 22.12 -15.81 -11.11
C LEU A 495 22.35 -16.06 -9.61
N GLN A 496 23.36 -16.85 -9.24
CA GLN A 496 23.62 -17.17 -7.84
C GLN A 496 24.04 -15.94 -7.03
N ALA A 497 24.88 -15.09 -7.62
CA ALA A 497 25.29 -13.82 -7.02
C ALA A 497 24.10 -12.89 -6.81
N ILE A 498 23.24 -12.78 -7.83
CA ILE A 498 22.01 -11.99 -7.80
C ILE A 498 21.10 -12.44 -6.65
N GLN A 499 20.86 -13.74 -6.51
CA GLN A 499 20.06 -14.29 -5.42
C GLN A 499 20.67 -13.99 -4.05
N THR A 500 21.98 -14.15 -3.92
CA THR A 500 22.70 -13.91 -2.65
C THR A 500 22.60 -12.46 -2.21
N ALA A 501 22.81 -11.51 -3.13
CA ALA A 501 22.74 -10.08 -2.82
C ALA A 501 21.33 -9.65 -2.38
N ALA A 502 20.29 -10.20 -3.00
CA ALA A 502 18.90 -9.98 -2.61
C ALA A 502 18.64 -10.48 -1.17
N ILE A 503 19.10 -11.68 -0.82
CA ILE A 503 18.97 -12.24 0.53
C ILE A 503 19.70 -11.34 1.54
N LEU A 504 20.97 -11.03 1.29
CA LEU A 504 21.80 -10.29 2.25
C LEU A 504 21.25 -8.91 2.62
N THR A 505 20.81 -8.17 1.61
CA THR A 505 20.34 -6.80 1.78
C THR A 505 18.95 -6.75 2.43
N ALA A 506 18.19 -7.84 2.33
CA ALA A 506 16.88 -7.96 2.94
C ALA A 506 16.91 -8.19 4.45
N VAL A 507 17.94 -8.83 5.01
CA VAL A 507 18.02 -9.07 6.47
C VAL A 507 17.84 -7.77 7.26
N PRO A 508 18.65 -6.70 7.08
CA PRO A 508 18.48 -5.49 7.86
C PRO A 508 17.16 -4.77 7.56
N PHE A 509 16.67 -4.79 6.31
CA PHE A 509 15.43 -4.11 5.97
C PHE A 509 14.19 -4.85 6.50
N SER A 510 14.21 -6.18 6.60
CA SER A 510 13.13 -6.96 7.20
C SER A 510 12.87 -6.55 8.65
N VAL A 511 13.94 -6.27 9.42
CA VAL A 511 13.82 -5.72 10.79
C VAL A 511 13.12 -4.37 10.77
N VAL A 512 13.44 -3.50 9.80
CA VAL A 512 12.73 -2.22 9.62
C VAL A 512 11.24 -2.47 9.36
N ILE A 513 10.86 -3.40 8.48
CA ILE A 513 9.45 -3.71 8.19
C ILE A 513 8.72 -4.27 9.43
N ILE A 514 9.37 -5.10 10.25
CA ILE A 514 8.81 -5.58 11.52
C ILE A 514 8.55 -4.40 12.46
N LEU A 515 9.50 -3.47 12.59
CA LEU A 515 9.31 -2.25 13.38
C LEU A 515 8.19 -1.38 12.81
N MET A 516 8.01 -1.36 11.47
CA MET A 516 6.90 -0.65 10.82
C MET A 516 5.56 -1.26 11.20
N CYS A 517 5.43 -2.59 11.28
CA CYS A 517 4.22 -3.25 11.77
C CYS A 517 3.85 -2.74 13.16
N VAL A 518 4.82 -2.72 14.09
CA VAL A 518 4.61 -2.26 15.47
C VAL A 518 4.25 -0.77 15.52
N ALA A 519 4.98 0.06 14.77
CA ALA A 519 4.77 1.51 14.73
C ALA A 519 3.38 1.85 14.15
N THR A 520 2.98 1.19 13.06
CA THR A 520 1.67 1.37 12.43
C THR A 520 0.55 0.85 13.30
N ALA A 521 0.69 -0.32 13.95
CA ALA A 521 -0.29 -0.82 14.92
C ALA A 521 -0.55 0.20 16.03
N LYS A 522 0.53 0.74 16.62
CA LYS A 522 0.43 1.79 17.66
C LYS A 522 -0.25 3.05 17.13
N ALA A 523 0.12 3.50 15.93
CA ALA A 523 -0.46 4.69 15.32
C ALA A 523 -1.96 4.53 15.04
N PHE A 524 -2.37 3.39 14.48
CA PHE A 524 -3.77 3.12 14.14
C PHE A 524 -4.62 2.96 15.40
N HIS A 525 -4.08 2.37 16.46
CA HIS A 525 -4.77 2.31 17.74
C HIS A 525 -5.08 3.72 18.29
N LEU A 526 -4.08 4.61 18.25
CA LEU A 526 -4.25 6.00 18.69
C LEU A 526 -5.20 6.79 17.78
N GLU A 527 -5.09 6.61 16.46
CA GLU A 527 -5.96 7.25 15.47
C GLU A 527 -7.42 6.86 15.67
N HIS A 528 -7.69 5.56 15.76
CA HIS A 528 -9.04 5.04 15.93
C HIS A 528 -9.66 5.52 17.25
N ALA A 529 -8.88 5.54 18.34
CA ALA A 529 -9.34 6.09 19.62
C ALA A 529 -9.61 7.60 19.55
N ALA A 530 -8.93 8.35 18.69
CA ALA A 530 -9.20 9.77 18.46
C ALA A 530 -10.48 9.96 17.63
N LEU A 531 -10.65 9.17 16.56
CA LEU A 531 -11.85 9.20 15.72
C LEU A 531 -13.13 8.89 16.53
N LEU A 532 -13.11 7.85 17.36
CA LEU A 532 -14.24 7.52 18.24
C LEU A 532 -14.56 8.65 19.23
N ARG A 533 -13.55 9.33 19.77
CA ARG A 533 -13.76 10.49 20.65
C ARG A 533 -14.38 11.67 19.91
N GLY A 534 -13.95 11.92 18.67
CA GLY A 534 -14.55 12.93 17.79
C GLY A 534 -16.02 12.64 17.50
N GLN A 535 -16.33 11.41 17.09
CA GLN A 535 -17.70 10.97 16.81
C GLN A 535 -18.62 11.08 18.03
N ARG A 536 -18.14 10.65 19.21
CA ARG A 536 -18.90 10.77 20.47
C ARG A 536 -19.16 12.23 20.85
N LYS A 537 -18.20 13.12 20.59
CA LYS A 537 -18.38 14.55 20.83
C LYS A 537 -19.46 15.13 19.91
N VAL A 538 -19.39 14.86 18.61
CA VAL A 538 -20.40 15.31 17.64
C VAL A 538 -21.79 14.77 17.98
N ALA A 539 -21.90 13.47 18.30
CA ALA A 539 -23.18 12.87 18.69
C ALA A 539 -23.77 13.49 19.97
N ARG A 540 -22.92 13.78 20.97
CA ARG A 540 -23.35 14.48 22.20
C ARG A 540 -23.78 15.91 21.91
N ASP A 541 -23.04 16.63 21.07
CA ASP A 541 -23.33 18.02 20.74
C ASP A 541 -24.65 18.09 19.93
N GLN A 542 -24.91 17.13 19.03
CA GLN A 542 -26.20 16.98 18.32
C GLN A 542 -27.36 16.63 19.27
N LEU A 543 -27.14 15.70 20.21
CA LEU A 543 -28.15 15.38 21.23
C LEU A 543 -28.46 16.60 22.10
N THR A 544 -27.43 17.36 22.49
CA THR A 544 -27.60 18.59 23.29
C THR A 544 -28.37 19.64 22.50
N ALA A 545 -28.06 19.83 21.22
CA ALA A 545 -28.78 20.75 20.34
C ALA A 545 -30.26 20.34 20.19
N HIS A 546 -30.53 19.06 19.92
CA HIS A 546 -31.89 18.54 19.80
C HIS A 546 -32.69 18.65 21.09
N VAL A 547 -32.08 18.33 22.25
CA VAL A 547 -32.73 18.50 23.56
C VAL A 547 -32.97 19.98 23.84
N THR A 548 -32.03 20.86 23.50
CA THR A 548 -32.21 22.31 23.73
C THR A 548 -33.35 22.85 22.87
N GLU A 549 -33.43 22.48 21.59
CA GLU A 549 -34.54 22.84 20.70
C GLU A 549 -35.89 22.34 21.24
N HIS A 550 -35.98 21.07 21.64
CA HIS A 550 -37.21 20.50 22.18
C HIS A 550 -37.63 21.11 23.53
N VAL A 551 -36.66 21.40 24.40
CA VAL A 551 -36.93 22.09 25.67
C VAL A 551 -37.36 23.53 25.42
N GLN A 552 -36.76 24.21 24.44
CA GLN A 552 -37.10 25.59 24.12
C GLN A 552 -38.51 25.69 23.50
N ASP A 553 -38.88 24.77 22.61
CA ASP A 553 -40.22 24.68 22.03
C ASP A 553 -41.26 24.32 23.10
N SER A 554 -41.02 23.29 23.92
CA SER A 554 -41.95 22.89 24.99
C SER A 554 -42.10 23.96 26.08
N VAL A 555 -41.04 24.68 26.43
CA VAL A 555 -41.11 25.82 27.34
C VAL A 555 -41.89 26.97 26.69
N HIS A 556 -41.67 27.28 25.41
CA HIS A 556 -42.42 28.32 24.71
C HIS A 556 -43.92 27.98 24.66
N ASP A 557 -44.28 26.76 24.30
CA ASP A 557 -45.67 26.31 24.24
C ASP A 557 -46.32 26.33 25.63
N SER A 558 -45.64 25.82 26.66
CA SER A 558 -46.17 25.83 28.04
C SER A 558 -46.33 27.25 28.60
N VAL A 559 -45.42 28.18 28.29
CA VAL A 559 -45.53 29.59 28.71
C VAL A 559 -46.66 30.29 27.96
N GLN A 560 -46.82 30.03 26.66
CA GLN A 560 -47.91 30.57 25.84
C GLN A 560 -49.27 30.09 26.37
N GLU A 561 -49.42 28.80 26.60
CA GLU A 561 -50.64 28.18 27.10
C GLU A 561 -50.99 28.72 28.50
N HIS A 562 -50.01 28.80 29.41
CA HIS A 562 -50.21 29.33 30.75
C HIS A 562 -50.51 30.85 30.77
N TYR A 563 -49.96 31.61 29.81
CA TYR A 563 -50.26 33.03 29.65
C TYR A 563 -51.67 33.25 29.09
N GLU A 564 -52.11 32.44 28.12
CA GLU A 564 -53.46 32.48 27.56
C GLU A 564 -54.51 32.09 28.61
N GLU A 565 -54.24 31.07 29.42
CA GLU A 565 -55.11 30.63 30.53
C GLU A 565 -55.23 31.73 31.60
N HIS A 566 -54.13 32.32 32.04
CA HIS A 566 -54.16 33.43 33.00
C HIS A 566 -54.82 34.71 32.47
N LEU A 567 -54.69 35.00 31.17
CA LEU A 567 -55.41 36.10 30.54
C LEU A 567 -56.91 35.83 30.49
N ALA A 568 -57.32 34.60 30.15
CA ALA A 568 -58.72 34.20 30.13
C ALA A 568 -59.35 34.33 31.52
N ASP A 569 -58.68 33.84 32.57
CA ASP A 569 -59.15 33.96 33.95
C ASP A 569 -59.27 35.42 34.39
N ARG A 570 -58.26 36.27 34.12
CA ARG A 570 -58.35 37.71 34.46
C ARG A 570 -59.47 38.43 33.72
N VAL A 571 -59.65 38.14 32.44
CA VAL A 571 -60.73 38.75 31.65
C VAL A 571 -62.08 38.29 32.18
N GLN A 572 -62.21 37.02 32.54
CA GLN A 572 -63.43 36.47 33.11
C GLN A 572 -63.73 37.03 34.50
N ASP A 573 -62.72 37.20 35.35
CA ASP A 573 -62.84 37.86 36.65
C ASP A 573 -63.22 39.34 36.52
N GLN A 574 -62.60 40.07 35.58
CA GLN A 574 -62.97 41.47 35.31
C GLN A 574 -64.38 41.61 34.75
N ILE A 575 -64.81 40.68 33.88
CA ILE A 575 -66.19 40.63 33.39
C ILE A 575 -67.15 40.28 34.54
N ALA A 576 -66.79 39.33 35.39
CA ALA A 576 -67.60 38.95 36.55
C ALA A 576 -67.73 40.12 37.54
N GLU A 577 -66.65 40.84 37.84
CA GLU A 577 -66.68 42.07 38.66
C GLU A 577 -67.51 43.18 38.01
N ALA A 578 -67.37 43.40 36.70
CA ALA A 578 -68.16 44.42 35.99
C ALA A 578 -69.66 44.08 35.94
N VAL A 579 -70.00 42.79 35.78
CA VAL A 579 -71.38 42.29 35.81
C VAL A 579 -71.94 42.37 37.23
N HIS A 580 -71.13 42.04 38.26
CA HIS A 580 -71.54 42.20 39.66
C HIS A 580 -71.78 43.66 40.02
N ALA A 581 -70.94 44.58 39.54
CA ALA A 581 -71.10 46.01 39.74
C ALA A 581 -72.39 46.54 39.08
N GLN A 582 -72.72 46.09 37.86
CA GLN A 582 -73.97 46.43 37.18
C GLN A 582 -75.22 45.85 37.84
N LEU A 583 -75.12 44.64 38.43
CA LEU A 583 -76.23 44.02 39.16
C LEU A 583 -76.44 44.68 40.53
N SER A 584 -75.38 45.14 41.21
CA SER A 584 -75.51 45.88 42.47
C SER A 584 -76.12 47.28 42.32
N ASP A 585 -76.00 47.91 41.15
CA ASP A 585 -76.63 49.21 40.86
C ASP A 585 -78.14 49.09 40.50
N ALA A 586 -78.63 47.89 40.21
CA ALA A 586 -80.01 47.63 39.79
C ALA A 586 -80.96 47.23 40.94
N SER A 587 -80.45 47.07 42.16
CA SER A 587 -81.23 46.64 43.31
C SER A 587 -80.77 47.31 44.60
N GLU A 588 -81.23 48.53 44.86
CA GLU A 588 -81.91 48.87 46.11
C GLU A 588 -82.57 50.28 46.11
N PRO A 589 -83.79 50.44 46.71
CA PRO A 589 -84.51 51.70 46.80
C PRO A 589 -84.27 52.50 48.09
N GLN A 590 -84.56 53.79 47.99
CA GLN A 590 -84.49 54.85 49.00
C GLN A 590 -85.23 54.58 50.32
N GLY A 591 -84.64 54.98 51.47
CA GLY A 591 -85.38 55.14 52.72
C GLY A 591 -84.60 55.51 54.00
N GLY A 592 -84.27 56.81 54.17
CA GLY A 592 -84.45 57.63 55.40
C GLY A 592 -83.77 57.30 56.76
N PRO A 593 -83.64 58.27 57.70
CA PRO A 593 -82.45 58.44 58.55
C PRO A 593 -82.65 58.35 60.10
N GLY A 594 -81.54 58.20 60.84
CA GLY A 594 -81.40 58.49 62.29
C GLY A 594 -80.36 57.60 63.01
N SER A 595 -79.10 58.05 63.18
CA SER A 595 -78.40 58.47 64.43
C SER A 595 -78.43 57.43 65.59
N THR A 596 -77.34 57.02 66.26
CA THR A 596 -76.27 57.77 66.99
C THR A 596 -75.16 56.82 67.48
N GLY A 597 -73.96 57.37 67.75
CA GLY A 597 -72.98 56.88 68.76
C GLY A 597 -71.66 56.38 68.17
N GLU A 598 -70.59 57.19 68.12
CA GLU A 598 -69.50 57.30 69.12
C GLU A 598 -68.66 55.99 69.26
N THR A 599 -67.33 55.92 69.21
CA THR A 599 -66.23 56.90 69.34
C THR A 599 -64.89 56.22 68.95
N ARG A 600 -63.95 57.02 68.45
CA ARG A 600 -62.47 56.88 68.25
C ARG A 600 -61.69 56.37 69.51
N PRO A 601 -60.33 56.26 69.53
CA PRO A 601 -59.28 56.31 68.47
C PRO A 601 -58.10 55.29 68.61
N ASP A 602 -57.28 55.20 67.53
CA ASP A 602 -55.79 55.11 67.37
C ASP A 602 -54.82 55.15 68.61
N PRO A 603 -53.47 55.01 68.48
CA PRO A 603 -52.58 54.36 67.47
C PRO A 603 -51.29 53.64 68.02
N ARG A 604 -50.60 52.84 67.16
CA ARG A 604 -49.10 52.63 67.03
C ARG A 604 -48.24 52.12 68.25
N PRO A 605 -46.90 51.89 68.15
CA PRO A 605 -45.99 51.26 67.15
C PRO A 605 -44.90 50.32 67.80
N GLU A 606 -43.76 50.09 67.11
CA GLU A 606 -42.43 49.56 67.56
C GLU A 606 -42.20 48.04 67.56
N ALA A 607 -40.98 47.48 67.41
CA ALA A 607 -39.69 47.84 66.81
C ALA A 607 -38.76 46.60 67.00
N ALA A 608 -38.08 46.16 65.93
CA ALA A 608 -36.68 45.68 65.78
C ALA A 608 -35.95 44.80 66.87
N PRO A 609 -34.68 44.35 66.69
CA PRO A 609 -34.34 42.91 66.68
C PRO A 609 -33.31 42.48 67.75
N GLY A 610 -33.11 41.17 67.92
CA GLY A 610 -32.15 40.59 68.87
C GLY A 610 -31.33 39.44 68.30
N SER A 611 -30.02 39.53 68.52
CA SER A 611 -28.91 38.73 68.03
C SER A 611 -28.51 37.54 68.92
N SER A 612 -27.53 36.78 68.42
CA SER A 612 -26.47 36.01 69.15
C SER A 612 -26.75 34.52 69.38
N THR A 613 -25.80 33.55 69.32
CA THR A 613 -24.33 33.54 69.21
C THR A 613 -23.82 32.09 69.04
N GLY A 614 -22.58 31.92 68.54
CA GLY A 614 -21.64 30.84 68.90
C GLY A 614 -21.56 29.67 67.92
N SER A 615 -20.56 29.58 67.03
CA SER A 615 -19.17 29.11 67.25
C SER A 615 -19.08 27.64 67.68
N ASP A 616 -18.49 26.76 66.86
CA ASP A 616 -17.06 26.46 66.96
C ASP A 616 -16.54 25.63 65.77
N THR A 617 -15.25 25.83 65.53
CA THR A 617 -14.22 25.15 64.71
C THR A 617 -14.39 23.65 64.52
N GLY A 618 -13.81 22.95 63.52
CA GLY A 618 -12.62 23.03 62.67
C GLY A 618 -12.38 21.56 62.22
N ARG A 619 -11.49 21.11 61.35
CA ARG A 619 -10.42 21.65 60.53
C ARG A 619 -9.78 20.41 59.89
N ARG A 620 -9.57 20.43 58.55
CA ARG A 620 -8.55 19.65 57.79
C ARG A 620 -8.74 18.12 57.77
N ARG A 621 -8.42 17.41 56.70
CA ARG A 621 -7.51 17.68 55.58
C ARG A 621 -7.93 16.86 54.37
#